data_AF-A0AAU5Y6Y7-F1
#
_entry.id   AF-A0AAU5Y6Y7-F1
#
_cell.length_a   1.000
_cell.length_b   1.000
_cell.length_c   1.000
_cell.angle_alpha   90.00
_cell.angle_beta   90.00
_cell.angle_gamma   90.00
#
_symmetry.space_group_name_H-M   'P 1'
#
loop_
_entity.id
_entity.type
_entity.pdbx_description
1 polymer ?
#
loop_
_entity_poly.entity_id
_entity_poly.type
_entity_poly.pdbx_seq_one_letter_code
_entity_poly.pdbx_strand_id
1 'polypeptide(L)'
;MGRPRALVAVVAGALLLAGCGSGPSQVGSAFIVGDRSVSLDEVQSMIDQAVREQPYTQKLAREHKLDLLGREIVRQTVLHELTARAARQEGLVADQAKVASLTAQENAAPVGDTGQGDSVAVTQIVSKLRDPNEVATDVVLEEQLAQKYLPKLSVSADYIGISATSETDSAARTRAFDLAKQFAADPGKIQGVLQQASQDAQQAQQTGQPGPGGFSDAGMTETFGAAQYLSLAQTPLFGSAANSVVAFQARMPEKPDWYVFVVRSRGTEKAVSSDQEAQKPTDQQLTSIGTRFLQPYLAEAGLRVNPRYGVWDVVGMDLATNQDTTKGTVLPLSGPAPAKQ
;
A
#
# COMPACT_ATOMS: atom_id res chain seq x y z
N MET A 1 -14.68 44.63 -67.99
CA MET A 1 -14.83 43.24 -68.46
C MET A 1 -13.71 42.41 -67.84
N GLY A 2 -14.05 41.24 -67.28
CA GLY A 2 -13.11 40.11 -67.10
C GLY A 2 -12.24 40.07 -65.83
N ARG A 3 -12.75 39.44 -64.76
CA ARG A 3 -11.99 38.42 -63.98
C ARG A 3 -12.10 37.07 -64.74
N PRO A 4 -11.35 35.96 -64.47
CA PRO A 4 -10.64 35.60 -63.22
C PRO A 4 -9.37 34.70 -63.38
N ARG A 5 -8.89 34.21 -62.21
CA ARG A 5 -8.07 32.99 -61.89
C ARG A 5 -6.60 33.27 -61.57
N ALA A 6 -6.21 33.34 -60.30
CA ALA A 6 -6.02 32.27 -59.29
C ALA A 6 -4.70 31.51 -59.45
N LEU A 7 -3.79 31.68 -58.48
CA LEU A 7 -2.86 30.64 -58.04
C LEU A 7 -2.38 30.93 -56.61
N VAL A 8 -2.49 29.89 -55.81
CA VAL A 8 -2.22 29.74 -54.38
C VAL A 8 -0.74 29.37 -54.21
N ALA A 9 -0.06 29.91 -53.19
CA ALA A 9 1.13 29.29 -52.62
C ALA A 9 1.19 29.56 -51.11
N VAL A 10 0.87 28.52 -50.34
CA VAL A 10 0.99 28.41 -48.89
C VAL A 10 2.46 28.13 -48.57
N VAL A 11 3.11 28.99 -47.76
CA VAL A 11 4.43 28.70 -47.20
C VAL A 11 4.24 28.13 -45.80
N ALA A 12 4.80 26.93 -45.64
CA ALA A 12 4.70 26.05 -44.49
C ALA A 12 5.32 26.63 -43.21
N GLY A 13 4.63 26.38 -42.10
CA GLY A 13 5.14 26.62 -40.75
C GLY A 13 6.09 25.52 -40.29
N ALA A 14 7.11 25.93 -39.55
CA ALA A 14 7.88 25.09 -38.64
C ALA A 14 8.00 25.84 -37.31
N LEU A 15 6.89 25.88 -36.57
CA LEU A 15 6.86 26.29 -35.17
C LEU A 15 6.99 25.06 -34.28
N LEU A 16 8.18 24.91 -33.69
CA LEU A 16 8.43 24.52 -32.30
C LEU A 16 7.43 23.54 -31.66
N LEU A 17 7.70 22.23 -31.79
CA LEU A 17 7.22 21.21 -30.85
C LEU A 17 8.41 20.39 -30.34
N ALA A 18 9.30 21.06 -29.62
CA ALA A 18 10.27 20.40 -28.75
C ALA A 18 9.78 20.55 -27.30
N GLY A 19 9.48 19.42 -26.65
CA GLY A 19 9.56 19.28 -25.20
C GLY A 19 8.28 19.48 -24.38
N CYS A 20 7.33 18.53 -24.47
CA CYS A 20 6.39 18.20 -23.39
C CYS A 20 5.96 16.73 -23.54
N GLY A 21 6.80 15.80 -23.10
CA GLY A 21 6.51 14.36 -23.15
C GLY A 21 7.74 13.45 -23.03
N SER A 22 8.76 13.84 -22.28
CA SER A 22 10.00 13.05 -22.09
C SER A 22 9.95 12.21 -20.82
N GLY A 23 8.80 11.61 -20.53
CA GLY A 23 8.66 10.59 -19.48
C GLY A 23 8.36 9.23 -20.11
N PRO A 24 8.63 8.10 -19.44
CA PRO A 24 8.35 6.78 -19.98
C PRO A 24 6.88 6.68 -20.40
N SER A 25 6.63 6.21 -21.62
CA SER A 25 5.27 5.96 -22.11
C SER A 25 4.67 4.79 -21.33
N GLN A 26 3.40 4.90 -20.95
CA GLN A 26 2.66 3.73 -20.45
C GLN A 26 2.49 2.66 -21.53
N VAL A 27 2.57 3.05 -22.81
CA VAL A 27 2.53 2.11 -23.93
C VAL A 27 3.72 1.15 -23.81
N GLY A 28 3.42 -0.14 -23.67
CA GLY A 28 4.42 -1.21 -23.53
C GLY A 28 4.95 -1.45 -22.12
N SER A 29 4.52 -0.66 -21.13
CA SER A 29 5.01 -0.75 -19.75
C SER A 29 4.01 -1.50 -18.86
N ALA A 30 4.51 -2.40 -18.01
CA ALA A 30 3.74 -3.04 -16.96
C ALA A 30 3.51 -2.10 -15.78
N PHE A 31 4.54 -1.35 -15.40
CA PHE A 31 4.43 -0.22 -14.48
C PHE A 31 5.58 0.76 -14.65
N ILE A 32 5.41 1.96 -14.09
CA ILE A 32 6.41 3.02 -14.05
C ILE A 32 6.47 3.56 -12.63
N VAL A 33 7.67 3.65 -12.06
CA VAL A 33 7.93 4.18 -10.72
C VAL A 33 9.15 5.10 -10.81
N GLY A 34 8.94 6.40 -10.59
CA GLY A 34 9.94 7.42 -10.85
C GLY A 34 10.38 7.43 -12.31
N ASP A 35 11.68 7.22 -12.52
CA ASP A 35 12.34 7.10 -13.82
C ASP A 35 12.43 5.65 -14.31
N ARG A 36 12.14 4.66 -13.46
CA ARG A 36 12.15 3.25 -13.83
C ARG A 36 10.84 2.85 -14.51
N SER A 37 10.97 2.16 -15.63
CA SER A 37 9.86 1.55 -16.37
C SER A 37 10.15 0.07 -16.57
N VAL A 38 9.24 -0.79 -16.16
CA VAL A 38 9.31 -2.24 -16.39
C VAL A 38 8.37 -2.57 -17.54
N SER A 39 8.86 -3.33 -18.52
CA SER A 39 8.10 -3.62 -19.74
C SER A 39 7.10 -4.76 -19.53
N LEU A 40 6.08 -4.82 -20.40
CA LEU A 40 5.16 -5.97 -20.44
C LEU A 40 5.90 -7.27 -20.80
N ASP A 41 6.92 -7.18 -21.66
CA ASP A 41 7.70 -8.34 -22.11
C ASP A 41 8.54 -8.94 -20.98
N GLU A 42 9.06 -8.09 -20.09
CA GLU A 42 9.80 -8.53 -18.90
C GLU A 42 8.90 -9.34 -17.95
N VAL A 43 7.69 -8.83 -17.66
CA VAL A 43 6.70 -9.57 -16.85
C VAL A 43 6.29 -10.87 -17.54
N GLN A 44 6.07 -10.85 -18.86
CA GLN A 44 5.71 -12.05 -19.61
C GLN A 44 6.83 -13.10 -19.58
N SER A 45 8.09 -12.69 -19.68
CA SER A 45 9.24 -13.58 -19.61
C SER A 45 9.30 -14.31 -18.26
N MET A 46 9.06 -13.59 -17.16
CA MET A 46 8.99 -14.17 -15.81
C MET A 46 7.83 -15.15 -15.66
N ILE A 47 6.65 -14.85 -16.23
CA ILE A 47 5.52 -15.78 -16.26
C ILE A 47 5.90 -17.06 -17.02
N ASP A 48 6.49 -16.92 -18.21
CA ASP A 48 6.87 -18.07 -19.04
C ASP A 48 7.93 -18.92 -18.34
N GLN A 49 8.88 -18.29 -17.64
CA GLN A 49 9.87 -18.98 -16.81
C GLN A 49 9.20 -19.78 -15.70
N ALA A 50 8.30 -19.16 -14.93
CA ALA A 50 7.59 -19.88 -13.87
C ALA A 50 6.75 -21.03 -14.40
N VAL A 51 6.09 -20.90 -15.56
CA VAL A 51 5.34 -22.02 -16.17
C VAL A 51 6.27 -23.19 -16.52
N ARG A 52 7.50 -22.91 -16.98
CA ARG A 52 8.48 -23.95 -17.28
C ARG A 52 9.03 -24.62 -16.03
N GLU A 53 9.33 -23.84 -14.99
CA GLU A 53 10.14 -24.27 -13.84
C GLU A 53 9.32 -24.71 -12.62
N GLN A 54 8.08 -24.24 -12.48
CA GLN A 54 7.27 -24.43 -11.28
C GLN A 54 6.00 -25.24 -11.58
N PRO A 55 5.86 -26.49 -11.06
CA PRO A 55 4.67 -27.32 -11.26
C PRO A 55 3.37 -26.64 -10.82
N TYR A 56 3.41 -25.83 -9.75
CA TYR A 56 2.25 -25.09 -9.29
C TYR A 56 1.81 -24.00 -10.30
N THR A 57 2.75 -23.36 -10.98
CA THR A 57 2.41 -22.39 -12.04
C THR A 57 1.76 -23.09 -13.24
N GLN A 58 2.16 -24.32 -13.57
CA GLN A 58 1.48 -25.11 -14.60
C GLN A 58 0.03 -25.42 -14.22
N LYS A 59 -0.25 -25.67 -12.93
CA LYS A 59 -1.63 -25.77 -12.40
C LYS A 59 -2.38 -24.45 -12.60
N LEU A 60 -1.80 -23.31 -12.21
CA LEU A 60 -2.40 -21.99 -12.41
C LEU A 60 -2.68 -21.71 -13.90
N ALA A 61 -1.80 -22.12 -14.80
CA ALA A 61 -2.00 -22.00 -16.24
C ALA A 61 -3.22 -22.80 -16.73
N ARG A 62 -3.36 -24.06 -16.30
CA ARG A 62 -4.53 -24.90 -16.62
C ARG A 62 -5.83 -24.35 -16.04
N GLU A 63 -5.74 -23.66 -14.90
CA GLU A 63 -6.88 -23.02 -14.23
C GLU A 63 -7.16 -21.60 -14.73
N HIS A 64 -6.41 -21.11 -15.73
CA HIS A 64 -6.51 -19.73 -16.25
C HIS A 64 -6.28 -18.63 -15.20
N LYS A 65 -5.42 -18.89 -14.21
CA LYS A 65 -5.11 -18.01 -13.07
C LYS A 65 -3.71 -17.36 -13.15
N LEU A 66 -3.10 -17.27 -14.34
CA LEU A 66 -1.79 -16.64 -14.49
C LEU A 66 -1.81 -15.12 -14.25
N ASP A 67 -3.00 -14.52 -14.20
CA ASP A 67 -3.18 -13.13 -13.79
C ASP A 67 -2.76 -12.90 -12.33
N LEU A 68 -2.94 -13.90 -11.44
CA LEU A 68 -2.44 -13.85 -10.06
C LEU A 68 -0.92 -13.72 -10.05
N LEU A 69 -0.23 -14.52 -10.87
CA LEU A 69 1.22 -14.47 -10.98
C LEU A 69 1.70 -13.15 -11.58
N GLY A 70 1.05 -12.66 -12.64
CA GLY A 70 1.38 -11.39 -13.26
C GLY A 70 1.25 -10.20 -12.30
N ARG A 71 0.19 -10.15 -11.50
CA ARG A 71 0.04 -9.13 -10.44
C ARG A 71 1.13 -9.26 -9.37
N GLU A 72 1.43 -10.47 -8.93
CA GLU A 72 2.45 -10.69 -7.91
C GLU A 72 3.86 -10.31 -8.38
N ILE A 73 4.20 -10.58 -9.65
CA ILE A 73 5.45 -10.11 -10.27
C ILE A 73 5.53 -8.59 -10.18
N VAL A 74 4.51 -7.89 -10.69
CA VAL A 74 4.49 -6.42 -10.66
C VAL A 74 4.57 -5.89 -9.23
N ARG A 75 3.87 -6.51 -8.28
CA ARG A 75 3.92 -6.12 -6.86
C ARG A 75 5.32 -6.21 -6.30
N GLN A 76 5.99 -7.35 -6.43
CA GLN A 76 7.34 -7.52 -5.87
C GLN A 76 8.35 -6.60 -6.54
N THR A 77 8.27 -6.39 -7.86
CA THR A 77 9.17 -5.46 -8.53
C THR A 77 8.92 -4.00 -8.12
N VAL A 78 7.66 -3.60 -7.91
CA VAL A 78 7.35 -2.26 -7.36
C VAL A 78 7.94 -2.11 -5.95
N LEU A 79 7.77 -3.11 -5.08
CA LEU A 79 8.32 -3.05 -3.73
C LEU A 79 9.85 -3.00 -3.73
N HIS A 80 10.51 -3.78 -4.58
CA HIS A 80 11.96 -3.71 -4.79
C HIS A 80 12.43 -2.28 -5.13
N GLU A 81 11.78 -1.65 -6.11
CA GLU A 81 12.13 -0.28 -6.53
C GLU A 81 11.90 0.75 -5.40
N LEU A 82 10.83 0.58 -4.62
CA LEU A 82 10.57 1.42 -3.45
C LEU A 82 11.59 1.19 -2.33
N THR A 83 12.00 -0.06 -2.08
CA THR A 83 13.02 -0.42 -1.09
C THR A 83 14.38 0.15 -1.48
N ALA A 84 14.79 0.01 -2.74
CA ALA A 84 16.02 0.59 -3.25
C ALA A 84 16.02 2.13 -3.16
N ARG A 85 14.87 2.77 -3.43
CA ARG A 85 14.70 4.22 -3.27
C ARG A 85 14.80 4.64 -1.80
N ALA A 86 14.08 3.97 -0.91
CA ALA A 86 14.12 4.24 0.52
C ALA A 86 15.54 4.09 1.06
N ALA A 87 16.24 3.02 0.71
CA ALA A 87 17.62 2.81 1.12
C ALA A 87 18.55 3.94 0.68
N ARG A 88 18.44 4.43 -0.57
CA ARG A 88 19.22 5.57 -1.05
C ARG A 88 18.90 6.87 -0.30
N GLN A 89 17.62 7.18 -0.11
CA GLN A 89 17.21 8.40 0.60
C GLN A 89 17.59 8.37 2.08
N GLU A 90 17.55 7.18 2.70
CA GLU A 90 17.81 6.99 4.13
C GLU A 90 19.27 6.67 4.47
N GLY A 91 20.11 6.48 3.47
CA GLY A 91 21.51 6.09 3.63
C GLY A 91 21.67 4.67 4.21
N LEU A 92 20.74 3.77 3.92
CA LEU A 92 20.78 2.39 4.38
C LEU A 92 21.65 1.53 3.47
N VAL A 93 22.37 0.59 4.07
CA VAL A 93 23.20 -0.40 3.38
C VAL A 93 22.92 -1.76 4.01
N ALA A 94 22.55 -2.74 3.19
CA ALA A 94 22.23 -4.08 3.66
C ALA A 94 23.46 -4.74 4.29
N ASP A 95 23.25 -5.35 5.46
CA ASP A 95 24.25 -6.20 6.10
C ASP A 95 24.48 -7.46 5.25
N GLN A 96 25.64 -7.54 4.61
CA GLN A 96 26.00 -8.61 3.70
C GLN A 96 26.07 -9.98 4.38
N ALA A 97 26.37 -10.04 5.69
CA ALA A 97 26.34 -11.29 6.42
C ALA A 97 24.90 -11.80 6.61
N LYS A 98 23.95 -10.89 6.87
CA LYS A 98 22.53 -11.25 6.95
C LYS A 98 21.98 -11.64 5.59
N VAL A 99 22.34 -10.92 4.52
CA VAL A 99 21.99 -11.29 3.13
C VAL A 99 22.47 -12.72 2.82
N ALA A 100 23.76 -13.01 3.03
CA ALA A 100 24.31 -14.34 2.77
C ALA A 100 23.62 -15.43 3.59
N SER A 101 23.27 -15.16 4.86
CA SER A 101 22.53 -16.09 5.71
C SER A 101 21.12 -16.36 5.18
N LEU A 102 20.39 -15.34 4.73
CA LEU A 102 19.04 -15.50 4.18
C LEU A 102 19.06 -16.27 2.87
N THR A 103 19.99 -15.96 1.97
CA THR A 103 20.17 -16.69 0.72
C THR A 103 20.52 -18.17 0.96
N ALA A 104 21.35 -18.47 1.97
CA ALA A 104 21.68 -19.85 2.32
C ALA A 104 20.50 -20.65 2.91
N GLN A 105 19.49 -19.97 3.45
CA GLN A 105 18.25 -20.59 3.96
C GLN A 105 17.22 -20.85 2.85
N GLU A 106 17.45 -20.34 1.64
CA GLU A 106 16.51 -20.49 0.56
C GLU A 106 16.41 -21.96 0.09
N ASN A 107 15.19 -22.48 0.09
CA ASN A 107 14.94 -23.83 -0.41
C ASN A 107 14.86 -23.84 -1.94
N ALA A 108 15.79 -24.50 -2.63
CA ALA A 108 15.77 -24.60 -4.10
C ALA A 108 14.61 -25.47 -4.66
N ALA A 109 13.87 -26.19 -3.83
CA ALA A 109 12.76 -27.03 -4.28
C ALA A 109 11.65 -26.21 -4.95
N PRO A 110 11.01 -26.74 -6.02
CA PRO A 110 9.84 -26.13 -6.61
C PRO A 110 8.70 -25.96 -5.61
N VAL A 111 7.90 -24.91 -5.79
CA VAL A 111 6.74 -24.64 -4.93
C VAL A 111 5.67 -25.69 -5.19
N GLY A 112 5.29 -26.40 -4.13
CA GLY A 112 4.22 -27.41 -4.14
C GLY A 112 2.88 -26.86 -3.68
N ASP A 113 1.82 -27.65 -3.82
CA ASP A 113 0.52 -27.33 -3.25
C ASP A 113 0.50 -27.67 -1.76
N THR A 114 0.67 -26.66 -0.91
CA THR A 114 0.70 -26.81 0.55
C THR A 114 -0.70 -26.66 1.18
N GLY A 115 -1.75 -26.44 0.38
CA GLY A 115 -3.09 -26.12 0.87
C GLY A 115 -3.22 -24.71 1.46
N GLN A 116 -2.16 -23.89 1.43
CA GLN A 116 -2.15 -22.50 1.93
C GLN A 116 -2.81 -21.49 0.97
N GLY A 117 -3.23 -21.95 -0.21
CA GLY A 117 -3.93 -21.15 -1.22
C GLY A 117 -3.03 -20.49 -2.24
N ASP A 118 -3.63 -20.08 -3.37
CA ASP A 118 -2.91 -19.58 -4.55
C ASP A 118 -2.03 -18.36 -4.23
N SER A 119 -2.47 -17.46 -3.34
CA SER A 119 -1.74 -16.23 -2.97
C SER A 119 -0.38 -16.51 -2.30
N VAL A 120 -0.32 -17.48 -1.40
CA VAL A 120 0.94 -17.86 -0.73
C VAL A 120 1.90 -18.49 -1.73
N ALA A 121 1.37 -19.38 -2.58
CA ALA A 121 2.18 -20.07 -3.60
C ALA A 121 2.75 -19.10 -4.64
N VAL A 122 1.94 -18.16 -5.17
CA VAL A 122 2.47 -17.17 -6.14
C VAL A 122 3.52 -16.26 -5.52
N THR A 123 3.36 -15.85 -4.25
CA THR A 123 4.37 -15.04 -3.56
C THR A 123 5.72 -15.76 -3.51
N GLN A 124 5.71 -17.03 -3.11
CA GLN A 124 6.93 -17.85 -3.05
C GLN A 124 7.53 -18.09 -4.43
N ILE A 125 6.71 -18.37 -5.44
CA ILE A 125 7.16 -18.56 -6.82
C ILE A 125 7.86 -17.31 -7.33
N VAL A 126 7.24 -16.13 -7.19
CA VAL A 126 7.82 -14.88 -7.72
C VAL A 126 9.12 -14.52 -7.02
N SER A 127 9.22 -14.74 -5.69
CA SER A 127 10.49 -14.54 -5.00
C SER A 127 11.60 -15.45 -5.53
N LYS A 128 11.28 -16.69 -5.93
CA LYS A 128 12.25 -17.62 -6.56
C LYS A 128 12.65 -17.28 -7.99
N LEU A 129 11.84 -16.51 -8.70
CA LEU A 129 12.18 -16.06 -10.06
C LEU A 129 13.19 -14.91 -10.05
N ARG A 130 13.30 -14.19 -8.92
CA ARG A 130 14.19 -13.06 -8.75
C ARG A 130 15.58 -13.52 -8.32
N ASP A 131 16.57 -12.63 -8.42
CA ASP A 131 17.88 -12.90 -7.86
C ASP A 131 17.77 -13.08 -6.32
N PRO A 132 18.30 -14.19 -5.76
CA PRO A 132 18.11 -14.49 -4.36
C PRO A 132 18.88 -13.53 -3.43
N ASN A 133 19.96 -12.89 -3.90
CA ASN A 133 20.62 -11.83 -3.14
C ASN A 133 19.80 -10.55 -3.16
N GLU A 134 19.11 -10.24 -4.27
CA GLU A 134 18.20 -9.09 -4.37
C GLU A 134 17.04 -9.23 -3.39
N VAL A 135 16.37 -10.39 -3.36
CA VAL A 135 15.28 -10.66 -2.41
C VAL A 135 15.77 -10.59 -0.96
N ALA A 136 16.92 -11.20 -0.64
CA ALA A 136 17.50 -11.11 0.69
C ALA A 136 17.92 -9.69 1.07
N THR A 137 18.42 -8.91 0.10
CA THR A 137 18.76 -7.49 0.28
C THR A 137 17.53 -6.66 0.61
N ASP A 138 16.42 -6.86 -0.11
CA ASP A 138 15.15 -6.17 0.16
C ASP A 138 14.67 -6.43 1.60
N VAL A 139 14.68 -7.71 2.03
CA VAL A 139 14.29 -8.09 3.40
C VAL A 139 15.13 -7.36 4.43
N VAL A 140 16.46 -7.36 4.28
CA VAL A 140 17.38 -6.72 5.22
C VAL A 140 17.17 -5.20 5.25
N LEU A 141 16.97 -4.56 4.10
CA LEU A 141 16.74 -3.11 4.03
C LEU A 141 15.39 -2.72 4.63
N GLU A 142 14.34 -3.51 4.41
CA GLU A 142 13.03 -3.28 5.02
C GLU A 142 13.09 -3.42 6.54
N GLU A 143 13.78 -4.44 7.06
CA GLU A 143 14.01 -4.57 8.51
C GLU A 143 14.79 -3.37 9.08
N GLN A 144 15.85 -2.92 8.39
CA GLN A 144 16.61 -1.74 8.82
C GLN A 144 15.76 -0.47 8.81
N LEU A 145 14.90 -0.30 7.80
CA LEU A 145 13.95 0.80 7.73
C LEU A 145 12.97 0.78 8.90
N ALA A 146 12.43 -0.40 9.23
CA ALA A 146 11.59 -0.59 10.40
C ALA A 146 12.35 -0.26 11.68
N GLN A 147 13.55 -0.79 11.89
CA GLN A 147 14.39 -0.52 13.07
C GLN A 147 14.72 0.97 13.24
N LYS A 148 14.94 1.69 12.14
CA LYS A 148 15.22 3.13 12.14
C LYS A 148 14.05 3.94 12.70
N TYR A 149 12.82 3.64 12.27
CA TYR A 149 11.65 4.46 12.56
C TYR A 149 10.77 3.95 13.69
N LEU A 150 10.64 2.63 13.87
CA LEU A 150 9.70 2.01 14.80
C LEU A 150 9.77 2.58 16.24
N PRO A 151 10.95 2.83 16.84
CA PRO A 151 11.03 3.34 18.21
C PRO A 151 10.55 4.79 18.38
N LYS A 152 10.49 5.57 17.29
CA LYS A 152 10.24 7.01 17.31
C LYS A 152 9.01 7.41 16.51
N LEU A 153 8.42 6.47 15.77
CA LEU A 153 7.29 6.74 14.90
C LEU A 153 6.02 6.88 15.74
N SER A 154 5.38 8.04 15.60
CA SER A 154 4.13 8.37 16.24
C SER A 154 3.12 8.91 15.24
N VAL A 155 1.85 8.61 15.46
CA VAL A 155 0.71 9.14 14.70
C VAL A 155 -0.32 9.65 15.69
N SER A 156 -0.74 10.91 15.53
CA SER A 156 -1.95 11.41 16.20
C SER A 156 -3.12 11.31 15.23
N ALA A 157 -4.22 10.70 15.67
CA ALA A 157 -5.40 10.53 14.85
C ALA A 157 -6.69 10.59 15.66
N ASP A 158 -7.76 11.04 15.01
CA ASP A 158 -9.12 10.68 15.43
C ASP A 158 -9.50 9.37 14.75
N TYR A 159 -10.35 8.56 15.37
CA TYR A 159 -10.79 7.32 14.74
C TYR A 159 -12.25 6.98 15.04
N ILE A 160 -12.85 6.24 14.11
CA ILE A 160 -14.20 5.66 14.25
C ILE A 160 -14.14 4.20 13.82
N GLY A 161 -14.63 3.30 14.67
CA GLY A 161 -14.88 1.90 14.36
C GLY A 161 -16.30 1.69 13.84
N ILE A 162 -16.44 0.85 12.82
CA ILE A 162 -17.70 0.47 12.18
C ILE A 162 -17.86 -1.03 12.33
N SER A 163 -18.92 -1.43 13.02
CA SER A 163 -19.23 -2.84 13.27
C SER A 163 -19.40 -3.60 11.96
N ALA A 164 -18.71 -4.72 11.83
CA ALA A 164 -18.85 -5.67 10.75
C ALA A 164 -19.34 -7.04 11.25
N THR A 165 -20.14 -7.72 10.44
CA THR A 165 -20.66 -9.07 10.75
C THR A 165 -19.72 -10.19 10.33
N SER A 166 -18.76 -9.91 9.45
CA SER A 166 -17.75 -10.85 8.97
C SER A 166 -16.59 -10.09 8.33
N GLU A 167 -15.49 -10.79 8.03
CA GLU A 167 -14.34 -10.20 7.35
C GLU A 167 -14.71 -9.64 5.96
N THR A 168 -15.70 -10.24 5.29
CA THR A 168 -16.14 -9.88 3.94
C THR A 168 -17.42 -9.04 3.92
N ASP A 169 -17.77 -8.36 5.02
CA ASP A 169 -18.97 -7.53 5.11
C ASP A 169 -18.88 -6.30 4.19
N SER A 170 -19.51 -6.39 3.03
CA SER A 170 -19.50 -5.33 2.01
C SER A 170 -20.25 -4.07 2.45
N ALA A 171 -21.24 -4.19 3.33
CA ALA A 171 -22.00 -3.05 3.84
C ALA A 171 -21.17 -2.26 4.86
N ALA A 172 -20.43 -2.93 5.75
CA ALA A 172 -19.47 -2.28 6.64
C ALA A 172 -18.35 -1.59 5.85
N ARG A 173 -17.79 -2.27 4.83
CA ARG A 173 -16.80 -1.68 3.92
C ARG A 173 -17.33 -0.41 3.25
N THR A 174 -18.54 -0.47 2.68
CA THR A 174 -19.16 0.67 1.99
C THR A 174 -19.31 1.86 2.93
N ARG A 175 -19.83 1.62 4.15
CA ARG A 175 -19.96 2.67 5.19
C ARG A 175 -18.61 3.29 5.55
N ALA A 176 -17.56 2.49 5.70
CA ALA A 176 -16.21 2.99 6.01
C ALA A 176 -15.65 3.85 4.88
N PHE A 177 -15.83 3.42 3.62
CA PHE A 177 -15.35 4.15 2.45
C PHE A 177 -16.10 5.45 2.25
N ASP A 178 -17.43 5.45 2.42
CA ASP A 178 -18.24 6.64 2.29
C ASP A 178 -17.97 7.64 3.41
N LEU A 179 -17.75 7.16 4.64
CA LEU A 179 -17.32 8.01 5.75
C LEU A 179 -15.94 8.62 5.51
N ALA A 180 -14.99 7.83 4.99
CA ALA A 180 -13.66 8.34 4.64
C ALA A 180 -13.73 9.43 3.57
N LYS A 181 -14.54 9.22 2.52
CA LYS A 181 -14.80 10.24 1.49
C LYS A 181 -15.46 11.49 2.06
N GLN A 182 -16.42 11.33 2.97
CA GLN A 182 -17.09 12.45 3.63
C GLN A 182 -16.10 13.28 4.44
N PHE A 183 -15.25 12.65 5.24
CA PHE A 183 -14.22 13.35 6.02
C PHE A 183 -13.17 14.01 5.11
N ALA A 184 -12.75 13.33 4.05
CA ALA A 184 -11.84 13.88 3.05
C ALA A 184 -12.42 15.12 2.37
N ALA A 185 -13.72 15.14 2.06
CA ALA A 185 -14.38 16.27 1.38
C ALA A 185 -14.76 17.41 2.33
N ASP A 186 -15.12 17.09 3.59
CA ASP A 186 -15.68 18.04 4.55
C ASP A 186 -15.15 17.75 5.97
N PRO A 187 -13.95 18.23 6.31
CA PRO A 187 -13.34 18.00 7.63
C PRO A 187 -14.16 18.59 8.79
N GLY A 188 -15.06 19.55 8.52
CA GLY A 188 -15.93 20.16 9.53
C GLY A 188 -16.94 19.17 10.13
N LYS A 189 -17.26 18.07 9.41
CA LYS A 189 -18.17 17.03 9.90
C LYS A 189 -17.55 16.06 10.89
N ILE A 190 -16.22 15.98 10.95
CA ILE A 190 -15.50 14.95 11.71
C ILE A 190 -15.91 14.97 13.19
N GLN A 191 -15.92 16.15 13.82
CA GLN A 191 -16.24 16.28 15.24
C GLN A 191 -17.68 15.84 15.57
N GLY A 192 -18.65 16.20 14.74
CA GLY A 192 -20.05 15.80 14.94
C GLY A 192 -20.25 14.30 14.82
N VAL A 193 -19.60 13.67 13.82
CA VAL A 193 -19.70 12.21 13.64
C VAL A 193 -18.96 11.46 14.75
N LEU A 194 -17.80 11.95 15.22
CA LEU A 194 -17.09 11.38 16.37
C LEU A 194 -17.93 11.41 17.65
N GLN A 195 -18.64 12.51 17.91
CA GLN A 195 -19.54 12.62 19.05
C GLN A 195 -20.66 11.59 18.98
N GLN A 196 -21.27 11.41 17.80
CA GLN A 196 -22.29 10.38 17.59
C GLN A 196 -21.70 8.97 17.78
N ALA A 197 -20.56 8.68 17.17
CA ALA A 197 -19.90 7.37 17.26
C ALA A 197 -19.52 7.01 18.70
N SER A 198 -19.10 8.00 19.51
CA SER A 198 -18.79 7.81 20.93
C SER A 198 -20.04 7.43 21.73
N GLN A 199 -21.19 8.06 21.45
CA GLN A 199 -22.47 7.72 22.10
C GLN A 199 -22.95 6.32 21.71
N ASP A 200 -22.85 5.99 20.42
CA ASP A 200 -23.20 4.67 19.90
C ASP A 200 -22.32 3.55 20.49
N ALA A 201 -21.00 3.79 20.60
CA ALA A 201 -20.06 2.84 21.18
C ALA A 201 -20.35 2.61 22.68
N GLN A 202 -20.68 3.66 23.44
CA GLN A 202 -21.08 3.55 24.85
C GLN A 202 -22.38 2.76 25.00
N GLN A 203 -23.37 3.02 24.13
CA GLN A 203 -24.62 2.25 24.12
C GLN A 203 -24.35 0.77 23.78
N ALA A 204 -23.45 0.50 22.83
CA ALA A 204 -23.09 -0.85 22.44
C ALA A 204 -22.42 -1.64 23.57
N GLN A 205 -21.56 -0.98 24.36
CA GLN A 205 -20.96 -1.57 25.56
C GLN A 205 -22.00 -1.91 26.64
N GLN A 206 -23.03 -1.08 26.80
CA GLN A 206 -24.09 -1.29 27.80
C GLN A 206 -25.10 -2.38 27.38
N THR A 207 -25.41 -2.48 26.09
CA THR A 207 -26.50 -3.33 25.58
C THR A 207 -26.01 -4.62 24.92
N GLY A 208 -24.74 -4.69 24.55
CA GLY A 208 -24.19 -5.79 23.75
C GLY A 208 -24.65 -5.79 22.28
N GLN A 209 -25.36 -4.76 21.82
CA GLN A 209 -25.82 -4.60 20.44
C GLN A 209 -25.19 -3.37 19.78
N PRO A 210 -24.90 -3.37 18.46
CA PRO A 210 -24.42 -2.18 17.78
C PRO A 210 -25.36 -0.98 17.99
N GLY A 211 -24.80 0.21 18.18
CA GLY A 211 -25.56 1.45 18.23
C GLY A 211 -26.31 1.72 16.91
N PRO A 212 -27.29 2.65 16.88
CA PRO A 212 -28.13 2.90 15.72
C PRO A 212 -27.37 3.35 14.45
N GLY A 213 -26.20 3.99 14.60
CA GLY A 213 -25.27 4.32 13.50
C GLY A 213 -24.35 3.17 13.09
N GLY A 214 -24.38 2.05 13.82
CA GLY A 214 -23.56 0.87 13.58
C GLY A 214 -22.07 1.10 13.83
N PHE A 215 -21.74 2.05 14.71
CA PHE A 215 -20.39 2.30 15.19
C PHE A 215 -20.04 1.34 16.33
N SER A 216 -18.78 0.90 16.37
CA SER A 216 -18.26 0.00 17.40
C SER A 216 -17.28 0.66 18.36
N ASP A 217 -16.68 1.78 17.95
CA ASP A 217 -15.61 2.45 18.69
C ASP A 217 -15.44 3.90 18.19
N ALA A 218 -14.86 4.76 19.01
CA ALA A 218 -14.48 6.12 18.62
C ALA A 218 -13.42 6.69 19.57
N GLY A 219 -12.49 7.47 19.03
CA GLY A 219 -11.46 8.18 19.80
C GLY A 219 -11.08 9.52 19.16
N MET A 220 -10.69 10.48 19.99
CA MET A 220 -10.37 11.85 19.56
C MET A 220 -8.96 12.23 19.98
N THR A 221 -8.14 12.64 19.01
CA THR A 221 -6.75 13.11 19.20
C THR A 221 -5.87 12.07 19.92
N GLU A 222 -6.12 10.80 19.63
CA GLU A 222 -5.36 9.70 20.18
C GLU A 222 -3.96 9.66 19.58
N THR A 223 -2.96 9.35 20.40
CA THR A 223 -1.57 9.24 19.94
C THR A 223 -1.10 7.79 19.98
N PHE A 224 -0.82 7.25 18.81
CA PHE A 224 -0.35 5.89 18.61
C PHE A 224 1.17 5.90 18.42
N GLY A 225 1.89 5.17 19.26
CA GLY A 225 3.31 4.89 19.07
C GLY A 225 3.52 3.53 18.41
N ALA A 226 4.30 3.48 17.33
CA ALA A 226 4.44 2.26 16.53
C ALA A 226 5.07 1.10 17.33
N ALA A 227 6.01 1.41 18.24
CA ALA A 227 6.65 0.41 19.10
C ALA A 227 5.70 -0.19 20.16
N GLN A 228 4.67 0.55 20.58
CA GLN A 228 3.66 0.08 21.52
C GLN A 228 2.57 -0.73 20.83
N TYR A 229 2.26 -0.40 19.57
CA TYR A 229 1.19 -1.03 18.79
C TYR A 229 1.72 -1.70 17.51
N LEU A 230 2.49 -2.79 17.64
CA LEU A 230 3.10 -3.49 16.49
C LEU A 230 2.09 -4.00 15.46
N SER A 231 0.88 -4.39 15.88
CA SER A 231 -0.19 -4.79 14.96
C SER A 231 -0.62 -3.62 14.07
N LEU A 232 -0.75 -2.42 14.65
CA LEU A 232 -1.07 -1.20 13.90
C LEU A 232 0.13 -0.72 13.07
N ALA A 233 1.37 -0.92 13.52
CA ALA A 233 2.58 -0.52 12.79
C ALA A 233 2.68 -1.16 11.38
N GLN A 234 2.02 -2.29 11.15
CA GLN A 234 1.95 -2.98 9.85
C GLN A 234 0.83 -2.44 8.93
N THR A 235 -0.01 -1.53 9.44
CA THR A 235 -1.20 -1.01 8.76
C THR A 235 -0.95 0.35 8.11
N PRO A 236 -1.80 0.79 7.17
CA PRO A 236 -1.68 2.12 6.57
C PRO A 236 -1.73 3.29 7.56
N LEU A 237 -2.19 3.11 8.81
CA LEU A 237 -2.18 4.18 9.81
C LEU A 237 -0.79 4.82 9.96
N PHE A 238 0.26 3.99 10.06
CA PHE A 238 1.64 4.44 10.26
C PHE A 238 2.39 4.76 8.95
N GLY A 239 1.85 4.32 7.81
CA GLY A 239 2.37 4.65 6.47
C GLY A 239 1.79 5.93 5.88
N SER A 240 0.66 6.43 6.41
CA SER A 240 -0.08 7.55 5.81
C SER A 240 0.45 8.91 6.27
N ALA A 241 0.40 9.89 5.36
CA ALA A 241 0.82 11.25 5.66
C ALA A 241 -0.16 11.94 6.63
N ALA A 242 0.34 12.96 7.34
CA ALA A 242 -0.53 13.88 8.06
C ALA A 242 -1.55 14.53 7.10
N ASN A 243 -2.69 14.94 7.65
CA ASN A 243 -3.80 15.52 6.89
C ASN A 243 -4.42 14.54 5.86
N SER A 244 -4.57 13.27 6.26
CA SER A 244 -5.21 12.23 5.46
C SER A 244 -6.28 11.48 6.24
N VAL A 245 -7.18 10.82 5.51
CA VAL A 245 -8.18 9.90 6.03
C VAL A 245 -7.89 8.51 5.51
N VAL A 246 -7.84 7.54 6.39
CA VAL A 246 -7.50 6.15 6.07
C VAL A 246 -8.65 5.26 6.50
N ALA A 247 -9.18 4.46 5.58
CA ALA A 247 -10.20 3.45 5.87
C ALA A 247 -9.64 2.06 5.59
N PHE A 248 -9.65 1.18 6.59
CA PHE A 248 -9.21 -0.21 6.44
C PHE A 248 -9.79 -1.09 7.53
N GLN A 249 -9.83 -2.39 7.29
CA GLN A 249 -10.17 -3.36 8.32
C GLN A 249 -8.94 -3.60 9.20
N ALA A 250 -8.99 -3.12 10.44
CA ALA A 250 -7.88 -3.33 11.36
C ALA A 250 -7.95 -4.77 11.86
N ARG A 251 -6.87 -5.54 11.71
CA ARG A 251 -6.73 -6.85 12.36
C ARG A 251 -6.39 -6.66 13.84
N MET A 252 -7.25 -5.95 14.55
CA MET A 252 -7.23 -5.89 16.02
C MET A 252 -7.80 -7.22 16.52
N PRO A 253 -7.23 -7.84 17.57
CA PRO A 253 -7.37 -9.28 17.86
C PRO A 253 -8.78 -9.81 18.21
N GLU A 254 -9.87 -9.08 17.99
CA GLU A 254 -11.20 -9.50 18.47
C GLU A 254 -12.38 -9.22 17.52
N LYS A 255 -12.27 -8.35 16.50
CA LYS A 255 -13.42 -7.97 15.65
C LYS A 255 -13.03 -7.71 14.19
N PRO A 256 -13.86 -8.11 13.20
CA PRO A 256 -13.65 -7.80 11.78
C PRO A 256 -14.02 -6.35 11.42
N ASP A 257 -13.99 -5.43 12.38
CA ASP A 257 -14.51 -4.08 12.21
C ASP A 257 -13.67 -3.26 11.25
N TRP A 258 -14.35 -2.34 10.56
CA TRP A 258 -13.69 -1.35 9.72
C TRP A 258 -13.37 -0.11 10.55
N TYR A 259 -12.19 0.45 10.36
CA TYR A 259 -11.79 1.67 11.03
C TYR A 259 -11.54 2.79 10.02
N VAL A 260 -12.01 3.99 10.37
CA VAL A 260 -11.72 5.23 9.66
C VAL A 260 -10.87 6.10 10.58
N PHE A 261 -9.61 6.33 10.21
CA PHE A 261 -8.68 7.19 10.93
C PHE A 261 -8.52 8.51 10.19
N VAL A 262 -8.57 9.62 10.92
CA VAL A 262 -8.18 10.95 10.45
C VAL A 262 -6.80 11.26 11.00
N VAL A 263 -5.77 11.12 10.18
CA VAL A 263 -4.37 11.34 10.57
C VAL A 263 -4.11 12.84 10.71
N ARG A 264 -3.97 13.30 11.95
CA ARG A 264 -3.71 14.71 12.28
C ARG A 264 -2.23 15.04 12.15
N SER A 265 -1.37 14.19 12.67
CA SER A 265 0.08 14.36 12.59
C SER A 265 0.79 13.01 12.50
N ARG A 266 2.00 13.03 11.93
CA ARG A 266 2.93 11.90 11.89
C ARG A 266 4.32 12.42 12.25
N GLY A 267 4.92 11.88 13.29
CA GLY A 267 6.26 12.25 13.76
C GLY A 267 7.22 11.07 13.72
N THR A 268 8.48 11.32 13.36
CA THR A 268 9.55 10.29 13.30
C THR A 268 10.72 10.56 14.24
N GLU A 269 10.66 11.66 15.00
CA GLU A 269 11.83 12.18 15.72
C GLU A 269 11.83 11.84 17.21
N LYS A 270 10.66 11.61 17.80
CA LYS A 270 10.50 11.46 19.25
C LYS A 270 9.62 10.28 19.56
N ALA A 271 10.10 9.41 20.46
CA ALA A 271 9.30 8.34 21.01
C ALA A 271 8.04 8.89 21.70
N VAL A 272 6.94 8.16 21.58
CA VAL A 272 5.73 8.44 22.34
C VAL A 272 6.00 8.09 23.81
N SER A 273 5.77 9.05 24.71
CA SER A 273 5.72 8.75 26.14
C SER A 273 4.49 7.91 26.40
N SER A 274 4.67 6.66 26.78
CA SER A 274 3.59 5.72 27.08
C SER A 274 3.97 4.88 28.28
N ASP A 275 2.97 4.57 29.11
CA ASP A 275 3.11 3.61 30.21
C ASP A 275 3.11 2.15 29.69
N GLN A 276 2.73 1.95 28.43
CA GLN A 276 2.82 0.64 27.77
C GLN A 276 4.26 0.36 27.32
N GLU A 277 4.75 -0.83 27.71
CA GLU A 277 6.09 -1.29 27.34
C GLU A 277 6.19 -1.52 25.83
N ALA A 278 7.32 -1.09 25.24
CA ALA A 278 7.60 -1.32 23.83
C ALA A 278 7.71 -2.83 23.57
N GLN A 279 7.00 -3.30 22.54
CA GLN A 279 7.04 -4.71 22.15
C GLN A 279 8.27 -4.97 21.29
N LYS A 280 8.92 -6.12 21.49
CA LYS A 280 10.03 -6.55 20.63
C LYS A 280 9.47 -7.25 19.38
N PRO A 281 9.62 -6.68 18.17
CA PRO A 281 9.15 -7.33 16.95
C PRO A 281 10.03 -8.53 16.58
N THR A 282 9.43 -9.53 15.94
CA THR A 282 10.15 -10.59 15.22
C THR A 282 10.71 -10.08 13.89
N ASP A 283 11.65 -10.80 13.28
CA ASP A 283 12.19 -10.46 11.96
C ASP A 283 11.08 -10.34 10.90
N GLN A 284 10.14 -11.29 10.85
CA GLN A 284 8.99 -11.22 9.95
C GLN A 284 8.11 -9.97 10.20
N GLN A 285 7.91 -9.58 11.47
CA GLN A 285 7.19 -8.35 11.80
C GLN A 285 7.98 -7.12 11.36
N LEU A 286 9.30 -7.10 11.55
CA LEU A 286 10.17 -6.02 11.09
C LEU A 286 10.10 -5.85 9.57
N THR A 287 10.20 -6.93 8.79
CA THR A 287 10.03 -6.87 7.34
C THR A 287 8.66 -6.31 6.97
N SER A 288 7.57 -6.82 7.57
CA SER A 288 6.20 -6.35 7.28
C SER A 288 5.99 -4.87 7.61
N ILE A 289 6.58 -4.40 8.72
CA ILE A 289 6.59 -2.98 9.12
C ILE A 289 7.46 -2.17 8.15
N GLY A 290 8.59 -2.71 7.72
CA GLY A 290 9.48 -2.12 6.73
C GLY A 290 8.77 -1.88 5.40
N THR A 291 8.11 -2.91 4.86
CA THR A 291 7.26 -2.79 3.67
C THR A 291 6.21 -1.69 3.85
N ARG A 292 5.57 -1.61 5.03
CA ARG A 292 4.60 -0.55 5.32
C ARG A 292 5.22 0.84 5.27
N PHE A 293 6.45 0.98 5.77
CA PHE A 293 7.18 2.25 5.78
C PHE A 293 7.71 2.66 4.41
N LEU A 294 7.54 1.83 3.37
CA LEU A 294 7.77 2.23 1.98
C LEU A 294 6.66 3.15 1.43
N GLN A 295 5.49 3.21 2.08
CA GLN A 295 4.32 3.97 1.61
C GLN A 295 4.61 5.47 1.33
N PRO A 296 5.37 6.22 2.16
CA PRO A 296 5.73 7.61 1.85
C PRO A 296 6.53 7.77 0.55
N TYR A 297 7.41 6.81 0.24
CA TYR A 297 8.27 6.82 -0.95
C TYR A 297 7.47 6.57 -2.24
N LEU A 298 6.33 5.88 -2.14
CA LEU A 298 5.41 5.65 -3.26
C LEU A 298 4.81 6.97 -3.78
N ALA A 299 4.37 7.84 -2.87
CA ALA A 299 3.74 9.11 -3.24
C ALA A 299 4.71 10.01 -4.01
N GLU A 300 5.99 10.02 -3.63
CA GLU A 300 7.02 10.76 -4.33
C GLU A 300 7.45 10.13 -5.67
N ALA A 301 7.32 8.82 -5.79
CA ALA A 301 7.74 8.09 -6.97
C ALA A 301 6.71 8.15 -8.11
N GLY A 302 5.45 8.49 -7.83
CA GLY A 302 4.44 8.63 -8.88
C GLY A 302 4.17 7.31 -9.62
N LEU A 303 3.90 6.23 -8.86
CA LEU A 303 3.62 4.91 -9.42
C LEU A 303 2.44 4.97 -10.42
N ARG A 304 2.66 4.39 -11.59
CA ARG A 304 1.64 4.17 -12.62
C ARG A 304 1.67 2.71 -13.02
N VAL A 305 0.58 1.98 -12.74
CA VAL A 305 0.45 0.56 -13.10
C VAL A 305 -0.39 0.43 -14.36
N ASN A 306 -0.02 -0.51 -15.24
CA ASN A 306 -0.83 -0.85 -16.39
C ASN A 306 -2.15 -1.48 -15.94
N PRO A 307 -3.33 -1.01 -16.42
CA PRO A 307 -4.63 -1.51 -16.00
C PRO A 307 -4.83 -3.03 -16.14
N ARG A 308 -4.07 -3.71 -17.01
CA ARG A 308 -4.10 -5.17 -17.12
C ARG A 308 -3.74 -5.89 -15.81
N TYR A 309 -2.90 -5.28 -14.97
CA TYR A 309 -2.53 -5.81 -13.66
C TYR A 309 -3.38 -5.24 -12.52
N GLY A 310 -4.39 -4.44 -12.84
CA GLY A 310 -5.30 -3.85 -11.86
C GLY A 310 -4.84 -2.49 -11.33
N VAL A 311 -5.13 -2.24 -10.05
CA VAL A 311 -4.86 -0.96 -9.39
C VAL A 311 -3.98 -1.17 -8.16
N TRP A 312 -3.06 -0.25 -7.93
CA TRP A 312 -2.26 -0.27 -6.72
C TRP A 312 -3.12 0.03 -5.49
N ASP A 313 -3.18 -0.92 -4.58
CA ASP A 313 -3.81 -0.79 -3.28
C ASP A 313 -2.77 -0.35 -2.26
N VAL A 314 -2.77 0.94 -1.93
CA VAL A 314 -1.83 1.52 -0.95
C VAL A 314 -2.04 0.96 0.45
N VAL A 315 -3.27 0.55 0.78
CA VAL A 315 -3.56 -0.08 2.09
C VAL A 315 -2.98 -1.48 2.12
N GLY A 316 -3.09 -2.23 1.03
CA GLY A 316 -2.47 -3.55 0.90
C GLY A 316 -0.95 -3.54 0.70
N MET A 317 -0.38 -2.44 0.18
CA MET A 317 0.92 -2.44 -0.50
C MET A 317 0.99 -3.57 -1.56
N ASP A 318 -0.08 -3.65 -2.36
CA ASP A 318 -0.45 -4.80 -3.19
C ASP A 318 -1.18 -4.34 -4.46
N LEU A 319 -1.43 -5.26 -5.40
CA LEU A 319 -2.27 -5.03 -6.57
C LEU A 319 -3.65 -5.66 -6.38
N ALA A 320 -4.67 -4.80 -6.35
CA ALA A 320 -6.07 -5.22 -6.40
C ALA A 320 -6.52 -5.36 -7.86
N THR A 321 -7.42 -6.30 -8.14
CA THR A 321 -7.97 -6.50 -9.50
C THR A 321 -8.62 -5.22 -10.04
N ASN A 322 -9.30 -4.48 -9.16
CA ASN A 322 -9.92 -3.19 -9.42
C ASN A 322 -10.13 -2.43 -8.09
N GLN A 323 -10.69 -1.22 -8.18
CA GLN A 323 -10.97 -0.35 -7.03
C GLN A 323 -11.91 -0.99 -5.99
N ASP A 324 -12.84 -1.85 -6.39
CA ASP A 324 -13.79 -2.49 -5.49
C ASP A 324 -13.16 -3.60 -4.65
N THR A 325 -12.01 -4.11 -5.09
CA THR A 325 -11.26 -5.18 -4.43
C THR A 325 -10.09 -4.68 -3.57
N THR A 326 -9.92 -3.37 -3.40
CA THR A 326 -8.89 -2.84 -2.50
C THR A 326 -9.22 -3.15 -1.04
N LYS A 327 -8.18 -3.39 -0.24
CA LYS A 327 -8.24 -3.66 1.22
C LYS A 327 -8.56 -2.40 2.03
N GLY A 328 -8.55 -1.23 1.40
CA GLY A 328 -8.93 0.03 2.03
C GLY A 328 -8.78 1.23 1.10
N THR A 329 -8.73 2.42 1.69
CA THR A 329 -8.49 3.69 1.00
C THR A 329 -7.66 4.64 1.86
N VAL A 330 -6.88 5.50 1.21
CA VAL A 330 -6.17 6.64 1.81
C VAL A 330 -6.53 7.86 0.97
N LEU A 331 -7.09 8.88 1.59
CA LEU A 331 -7.57 10.10 0.94
C LEU A 331 -6.96 11.33 1.61
N PRO A 332 -6.50 12.35 0.87
CA PRO A 332 -6.12 13.62 1.47
C PRO A 332 -7.35 14.37 2.01
N LEU A 333 -7.21 15.07 3.14
CA LEU A 333 -8.23 16.01 3.61
C LEU A 333 -8.25 17.27 2.76
N SER A 334 -9.44 17.71 2.36
CA SER A 334 -9.66 18.97 1.63
C SER A 334 -9.50 20.15 2.59
N GLY A 335 -8.55 21.04 2.31
CA GLY A 335 -8.27 22.22 3.14
C GLY A 335 -6.79 22.39 3.45
N PRO A 336 -6.37 23.54 4.03
CA PRO A 336 -4.98 23.77 4.38
C PRO A 336 -4.52 22.76 5.43
N ALA A 337 -3.36 22.15 5.20
CA ALA A 337 -2.71 21.32 6.21
C ALA A 337 -2.56 22.12 7.51
N PRO A 338 -2.87 21.54 8.69
CA PRO A 338 -2.59 22.21 9.95
C PRO A 338 -1.10 22.57 10.00
N ALA A 339 -0.79 23.77 10.48
CA ALA A 339 0.59 24.26 10.57
C ALA A 339 1.46 23.22 11.29
N LYS A 340 2.62 22.89 10.71
CA LYS A 340 3.62 22.05 11.37
C LYS A 340 3.92 22.67 12.73
N GLN A 341 3.58 21.98 13.80
CA GLN A 341 4.02 22.30 15.17
C GLN A 341 5.34 21.59 15.44
#